data_AF-A0A086M2Y7-F1
#
_entry.id   AF-A0A086M2Y7-F1
#
_cell.length_a   1.000
_cell.length_b   1.000
_cell.length_c   1.000
_cell.angle_alpha   90.00
_cell.angle_beta   90.00
_cell.angle_gamma   90.00
#
_symmetry.space_group_name_H-M   'P 1'
#
loop_
_entity.id
_entity.type
_entity.pdbx_description
1 polymer ?
#
loop_
_entity_poly.entity_id
_entity_poly.type
_entity_poly.pdbx_seq_one_letter_code
_entity_poly.pdbx_strand_id
1 'polypeptide(L)'
;MRIPHKSTFVVSNIYRVSAAFPLEKHLIDVLTFQDLLCPSNCPAGTAELRQRQLSLLGWTVHSVHLRSLYNALAHHNLRYLVASIASSFSEEARQWVTFRGGPALEGERQEERDQERRHSWHPPTEAAQQTEQHRAEACGRHTESE
;
A
#
# COMPACT_ATOMS: atom_id res chain seq x y z
N MET A 1 -7.60 22.67 10.93
CA MET A 1 -6.24 22.42 10.41
C MET A 1 -5.90 23.49 9.40
N ARG A 2 -4.86 24.29 9.65
CA ARG A 2 -4.40 25.35 8.73
C ARG A 2 -2.91 25.13 8.44
N ILE A 3 -2.63 24.13 7.61
CA ILE A 3 -1.26 23.83 7.19
C ILE A 3 -0.96 24.62 5.90
N PRO A 4 0.14 25.39 5.85
CA PRO A 4 0.56 26.05 4.62
C PRO A 4 0.80 25.03 3.50
N HIS A 5 0.09 25.19 2.39
CA HIS A 5 0.21 24.28 1.25
C HIS A 5 -0.02 25.04 -0.06
N LYS A 6 0.44 24.44 -1.16
CA LYS A 6 0.12 24.88 -2.52
C LYS A 6 -0.84 23.87 -3.16
N SER A 7 -2.01 24.33 -3.57
CA SER A 7 -2.93 23.55 -4.39
C SER A 7 -2.46 23.55 -5.85
N THR A 8 -2.65 22.42 -6.53
CA THR A 8 -2.35 22.25 -7.96
C THR A 8 -0.96 22.77 -8.32
N PHE A 9 0.07 22.17 -7.71
CA PHE A 9 1.46 22.60 -7.83
C PHE A 9 2.16 21.88 -8.97
N VAL A 10 3.04 22.58 -9.70
CA VAL A 10 3.86 21.97 -10.76
C VAL A 10 5.30 21.87 -10.29
N VAL A 11 5.77 20.64 -10.06
CA VAL A 11 7.14 20.36 -9.65
C VAL A 11 8.04 20.37 -10.88
N SER A 12 9.12 21.16 -10.82
CA SER A 12 10.12 21.31 -11.89
C SER A 12 9.54 21.64 -13.27
N ASN A 13 8.37 22.29 -13.31
CA ASN A 13 7.62 22.61 -14.53
C ASN A 13 7.22 21.39 -15.38
N ILE A 14 7.19 20.19 -14.78
CA ILE A 14 6.92 18.92 -15.47
C ILE A 14 5.75 18.19 -14.81
N TYR A 15 5.84 17.93 -13.50
CA TYR A 15 4.87 17.08 -12.81
C TYR A 15 3.81 17.92 -12.11
N ARG A 16 2.56 17.83 -12.58
CA ARG A 16 1.42 18.44 -11.90
C ARG A 16 0.99 17.52 -10.76
N VAL A 17 1.01 18.03 -9.53
CA VAL A 17 0.58 17.32 -8.32
C VAL A 17 -0.59 18.03 -7.67
N SER A 18 -1.45 17.28 -6.98
CA SER A 18 -2.71 17.81 -6.45
C SER A 18 -2.50 18.78 -5.30
N ALA A 19 -1.57 18.47 -4.40
CA ALA A 19 -1.17 19.35 -3.32
C ALA A 19 0.31 19.18 -3.00
N ALA A 20 0.96 20.26 -2.58
CA ALA A 20 2.35 20.24 -2.12
C ALA A 20 2.50 21.04 -0.82
N PHE A 21 3.44 20.58 0.01
CA PHE A 21 3.86 21.17 1.27
C PHE A 21 5.35 21.54 1.13
N PRO A 22 5.66 22.74 0.58
CA PRO A 22 7.01 23.04 0.12
C PRO A 22 8.04 23.20 1.23
N LEU A 23 7.60 23.58 2.44
CA LEU A 23 8.49 23.76 3.60
C LEU A 23 9.00 22.39 4.08
N GLU A 24 8.10 21.42 4.17
CA GLU A 24 8.39 20.08 4.65
C GLU A 24 8.86 19.13 3.53
N LYS A 25 8.80 19.57 2.27
CA LYS A 25 9.13 18.77 1.07
C LYS A 25 8.26 17.52 0.91
N HIS A 26 6.98 17.63 1.28
CA HIS A 26 5.97 16.59 1.01
C HIS A 26 5.04 17.00 -0.13
N LEU A 27 4.46 16.03 -0.82
CA LEU A 27 3.40 16.26 -1.79
C LEU A 27 2.40 15.12 -1.80
N ILE A 28 1.20 15.39 -2.31
CA ILE A 28 0.14 14.42 -2.54
C ILE A 28 0.00 14.22 -4.04
N ASP A 29 0.30 13.00 -4.48
CA ASP A 29 0.12 12.57 -5.86
C ASP A 29 -1.16 11.72 -5.96
N VAL A 30 -2.12 12.18 -6.76
CA VAL A 30 -3.40 11.47 -6.91
C VAL A 30 -3.33 10.58 -8.14
N LEU A 31 -3.48 9.27 -7.92
CA LEU A 31 -3.50 8.27 -8.96
C LEU A 31 -4.89 8.22 -9.58
N THR A 32 -4.98 8.65 -10.84
CA THR A 32 -6.21 8.65 -11.64
C THR A 32 -6.41 7.29 -12.31
N PHE A 33 -7.55 7.07 -12.98
CA PHE A 33 -7.79 5.83 -13.71
C PHE A 33 -6.78 5.56 -14.83
N GLN A 34 -6.12 6.59 -15.38
CA GLN A 34 -5.07 6.43 -16.38
C GLN A 34 -3.74 5.96 -15.77
N ASP A 35 -3.58 6.15 -14.47
CA ASP A 35 -2.38 5.79 -13.71
C ASP A 35 -2.45 4.37 -13.17
N LEU A 36 -3.56 3.65 -13.37
CA LEU A 36 -3.82 2.34 -12.78
C LEU A 36 -4.05 1.30 -13.87
N LEU A 37 -3.53 0.11 -13.64
CA LEU A 37 -3.75 -1.05 -14.50
C LEU A 37 -5.12 -1.66 -14.19
N CYS A 38 -5.91 -1.91 -15.23
CA CYS A 38 -7.14 -2.69 -15.11
C CYS A 38 -6.82 -4.17 -15.36
N PRO A 39 -7.32 -5.12 -14.53
CA PRO A 39 -8.27 -4.94 -13.42
C PRO A 39 -7.62 -4.81 -12.03
N SER A 40 -6.30 -4.96 -11.92
CA SER A 40 -5.61 -5.09 -10.63
C SER A 40 -5.62 -3.81 -9.78
N ASN A 41 -5.92 -2.65 -10.37
CA ASN A 41 -5.80 -1.32 -9.74
C ASN A 41 -4.38 -1.02 -9.22
N CYS A 42 -3.36 -1.70 -9.73
CA CYS A 42 -1.96 -1.39 -9.41
C CYS A 42 -1.52 -0.15 -10.19
N PRO A 43 -0.60 0.68 -9.66
CA PRO A 43 0.02 1.76 -10.43
C PRO A 43 0.67 1.25 -11.72
N ALA A 44 0.42 1.96 -12.82
CA ALA A 44 1.10 1.72 -14.09
C ALA A 44 2.56 2.19 -14.00
N GLY A 45 3.43 1.67 -14.89
CA GLY A 45 4.85 2.02 -14.90
C GLY A 45 5.12 3.52 -15.07
N THR A 46 4.24 4.25 -15.76
CA THR A 46 4.31 5.71 -15.88
C THR A 46 4.09 6.42 -14.54
N ALA A 47 3.16 5.93 -13.72
CA ALA A 47 2.87 6.47 -12.41
C ALA A 47 4.02 6.18 -11.43
N GLU A 48 4.55 4.95 -11.44
CA GLU A 48 5.72 4.61 -10.63
C GLU A 48 6.95 5.44 -11.02
N LEU A 49 7.20 5.61 -12.32
CA LEU A 49 8.33 6.41 -12.80
C LEU A 49 8.23 7.86 -12.31
N ARG A 50 7.04 8.48 -12.43
CA ARG A 50 6.76 9.82 -11.90
C ARG A 50 7.05 9.90 -10.40
N GLN A 51 6.57 8.94 -9.61
CA GLN A 51 6.79 8.91 -8.15
C GLN A 51 8.29 8.85 -7.82
N ARG A 52 9.04 7.96 -8.48
CA ARG A 52 10.49 7.83 -8.29
C ARG A 52 11.22 9.11 -8.68
N GLN A 53 10.84 9.74 -9.79
CA GLN A 53 11.41 11.01 -10.24
C GLN A 53 11.15 12.15 -9.24
N LEU A 54 9.94 12.23 -8.69
CA LEU A 54 9.61 13.19 -7.64
C LEU A 54 10.43 12.94 -6.37
N SER A 55 10.62 11.68 -5.98
CA SER A 55 11.50 11.32 -4.85
C SER A 55 12.97 11.69 -5.10
N LEU A 56 13.48 11.49 -6.31
CA LEU A 56 14.83 11.93 -6.68
C LEU A 56 15.00 13.46 -6.67
N LEU A 57 13.92 14.21 -6.91
CA LEU A 57 13.89 15.67 -6.75
C LEU A 57 13.81 16.12 -5.28
N GLY A 58 13.88 15.18 -4.32
CA GLY A 58 13.88 15.43 -2.88
C GLY A 58 12.49 15.59 -2.28
N TRP A 59 11.44 15.14 -2.97
CA TRP A 59 10.08 15.16 -2.44
C TRP A 59 9.66 13.83 -1.83
N THR A 60 9.03 13.88 -0.67
CA THR A 60 8.31 12.74 -0.12
C THR A 60 6.92 12.69 -0.76
N VAL A 61 6.66 11.61 -1.51
CA VAL A 61 5.43 11.44 -2.29
C VAL A 61 4.42 10.61 -1.51
N HIS A 62 3.25 11.17 -1.27
CA HIS A 62 2.10 10.47 -0.70
C HIS A 62 1.10 10.16 -1.82
N SER A 63 1.10 8.92 -2.29
CA SER A 63 0.22 8.48 -3.38
C SER A 63 -1.15 8.11 -2.86
N VAL A 64 -2.21 8.65 -3.47
CA VAL A 64 -3.60 8.39 -3.07
C VAL A 64 -4.42 8.01 -4.30
N HIS A 65 -5.18 6.92 -4.23
CA HIS A 65 -6.11 6.55 -5.29
C HIS A 65 -7.25 7.56 -5.38
N LEU A 66 -7.59 7.96 -6.61
CA LEU A 66 -8.75 8.82 -6.86
C LEU A 66 -10.05 8.19 -6.32
N ARG A 67 -10.17 6.85 -6.37
CA ARG A 67 -11.30 6.12 -5.75
C ARG A 67 -11.40 6.37 -4.25
N SER A 68 -10.30 6.30 -3.51
CA SER A 68 -10.28 6.54 -2.06
C SER A 68 -10.69 7.98 -1.73
N LEU A 69 -10.36 8.96 -2.59
CA LEU A 69 -10.84 10.34 -2.44
C LEU A 69 -12.35 10.45 -2.63
N TYR A 70 -12.91 9.80 -3.65
CA TYR A 70 -14.36 9.78 -3.86
C TYR A 70 -15.09 9.13 -2.69
N ASN A 71 -14.59 8.00 -2.18
CA ASN A 71 -15.16 7.33 -1.01
C ASN A 71 -15.08 8.24 0.23
N ALA A 72 -13.93 8.89 0.46
CA ALA A 72 -13.78 9.82 1.58
C ALA A 72 -14.70 11.04 1.45
N LEU A 73 -14.99 11.51 0.24
CA LEU A 73 -15.95 12.58 0.00
C LEU A 73 -17.39 12.12 0.30
N ALA A 74 -17.78 10.95 -0.21
CA ALA A 74 -19.10 10.36 0.00
C ALA A 74 -19.41 10.12 1.49
N HIS A 75 -18.40 9.72 2.27
CA HIS A 75 -18.54 9.48 3.72
C HIS A 75 -18.19 10.71 4.59
N HIS A 76 -18.04 11.90 4.00
CA HIS A 76 -17.65 13.13 4.70
C HIS A 76 -16.36 13.03 5.55
N ASN A 77 -15.45 12.13 5.15
CA ASN A 77 -14.19 11.80 5.82
C ASN A 77 -12.94 12.34 5.10
N LEU A 78 -13.11 13.15 4.06
CA LEU A 78 -11.98 13.73 3.30
C LEU A 78 -10.99 14.47 4.19
N ARG A 79 -11.47 15.24 5.17
CA ARG A 79 -10.61 15.94 6.14
C ARG A 79 -9.75 14.99 6.94
N TYR A 80 -10.28 13.84 7.32
CA TYR A 80 -9.54 12.83 8.06
C TYR A 80 -8.47 12.16 7.18
N LEU A 81 -8.80 11.84 5.93
CA LEU A 81 -7.84 11.29 4.96
C LEU A 81 -6.66 12.24 4.72
N VAL A 82 -6.91 13.54 4.55
CA VAL A 82 -5.83 14.52 4.37
C VAL A 82 -5.04 14.69 5.67
N ALA A 83 -5.71 14.70 6.83
CA ALA A 83 -5.04 14.78 8.12
C ALA A 83 -4.16 13.55 8.40
N SER A 84 -4.59 12.34 8.02
CA SER A 84 -3.78 11.12 8.20
C SER A 84 -2.49 11.19 7.40
N ILE A 85 -2.53 11.70 6.17
CA ILE A 85 -1.33 11.95 5.36
C ILE A 85 -0.46 13.04 6.00
N ALA A 86 -1.07 14.18 6.34
CA ALA A 86 -0.36 15.33 6.90
C ALA A 86 0.24 15.05 8.30
N SER A 87 -0.30 14.08 9.04
CA SER A 87 0.20 13.69 10.36
C SER A 87 1.63 13.13 10.31
N SER A 88 2.11 12.73 9.14
CA SER A 88 3.50 12.31 8.95
C SER A 88 4.50 13.44 9.17
N PHE A 89 4.12 14.70 8.91
CA PHE A 89 5.03 15.85 8.96
C PHE A 89 4.50 17.06 9.75
N SER A 90 3.23 17.06 10.16
CA SER A 90 2.61 18.16 10.92
C SER A 90 1.99 17.67 12.22
N GLU A 91 2.40 18.28 13.34
CA GLU A 91 1.85 17.97 14.66
C GLU A 91 0.38 18.41 14.80
N GLU A 92 0.00 19.52 14.15
CA GLU A 92 -1.42 19.93 14.08
C GLU A 92 -2.27 18.85 13.41
N ALA A 93 -1.77 18.21 12.35
CA ALA A 93 -2.49 17.14 11.68
C ALA A 93 -2.60 15.88 12.54
N ARG A 94 -1.56 15.55 13.34
CA ARG A 94 -1.61 14.41 14.27
C ARG A 94 -2.76 14.50 15.24
N GLN A 95 -2.96 15.67 15.86
CA GLN A 95 -4.07 15.90 16.80
C GLN A 95 -5.45 15.66 16.19
N TRP A 96 -5.61 15.93 14.89
CA TRP A 96 -6.86 15.66 14.17
C TRP A 96 -7.12 14.17 13.93
N VAL A 97 -6.07 13.37 13.77
CA VAL A 97 -6.17 11.91 13.57
C VAL A 97 -6.47 11.21 14.89
N THR A 98 -5.78 11.59 15.98
CA THR A 98 -6.00 11.00 17.31
C THR A 98 -7.40 11.26 17.86
N PHE A 99 -7.99 12.41 17.56
CA PHE A 99 -9.35 12.75 18.00
C PHE A 99 -10.45 11.93 17.32
N ARG A 100 -10.20 11.39 16.12
CA ARG A 100 -11.19 10.65 15.31
C ARG A 100 -10.83 9.20 15.03
N GLY A 101 -9.89 8.61 15.76
CA GLY A 101 -9.42 7.22 15.59
C GLY A 101 -10.58 6.23 15.40
N GLY A 102 -10.83 5.90 14.14
CA GLY A 102 -11.82 4.93 13.67
C GLY A 102 -11.28 4.26 12.41
N PRO A 103 -11.54 2.95 12.21
CA PRO A 103 -10.67 2.02 11.47
C PRO A 103 -10.86 2.06 9.95
N ALA A 104 -10.81 3.23 9.31
CA ALA A 104 -11.13 3.34 7.88
C ALA A 104 -9.95 3.14 6.93
N LEU A 105 -8.70 3.31 7.39
CA LEU A 105 -7.50 3.21 6.52
C LEU A 105 -6.58 2.01 6.84
N GLU A 106 -6.83 1.31 7.94
CA GLU A 106 -6.12 0.06 8.26
C GLU A 106 -6.68 -1.12 7.45
N GLY A 107 -7.97 -1.10 7.09
CA GLY A 107 -8.61 -2.16 6.30
C GLY A 107 -7.94 -2.38 4.94
N GLU A 108 -7.64 -1.31 4.19
CA GLU A 108 -7.01 -1.42 2.86
C GLU A 108 -5.57 -1.97 2.97
N ARG A 109 -4.82 -1.59 4.02
CA ARG A 109 -3.44 -2.04 4.25
C ARG A 109 -3.34 -3.48 4.80
N GLN A 110 -4.42 -3.97 5.41
CA GLN A 110 -4.55 -5.35 5.87
C GLN A 110 -4.97 -6.25 4.70
N GLU A 111 -5.95 -5.82 3.88
CA GLU A 111 -6.38 -6.54 2.69
C GLU A 111 -5.25 -6.70 1.67
N GLU A 112 -4.42 -5.68 1.45
CA GLU A 112 -3.26 -5.77 0.55
C GLU A 112 -2.20 -6.79 1.04
N ARG A 113 -1.95 -6.85 2.36
CA ARG A 113 -1.10 -7.87 2.98
C ARG A 113 -1.70 -9.27 2.94
N ASP A 114 -3.00 -9.39 3.11
CA ASP A 114 -3.71 -10.66 3.02
C ASP A 114 -3.79 -11.16 1.56
N GLN A 115 -3.82 -10.24 0.58
CA GLN A 115 -3.78 -10.55 -0.84
C GLN A 115 -2.37 -11.00 -1.27
N GLU A 116 -1.31 -10.36 -0.79
CA GLU A 116 0.08 -10.85 -0.96
C GLU A 116 0.30 -12.24 -0.34
N ARG A 117 -0.23 -12.49 0.87
CA ARG A 117 -0.16 -13.82 1.50
C ARG A 117 -0.96 -14.89 0.77
N ARG A 118 -2.06 -14.53 0.11
CA ARG A 118 -2.84 -15.45 -0.73
C ARG A 118 -2.15 -15.78 -2.06
N HIS A 119 -1.35 -14.87 -2.60
CA HIS A 119 -0.58 -15.09 -3.83
C HIS A 119 0.76 -15.79 -3.61
N SER A 120 1.27 -15.89 -2.37
CA SER A 120 2.46 -16.68 -2.02
C SER A 120 2.17 -18.14 -1.64
N TRP A 121 0.99 -18.67 -1.99
CA TRP A 121 0.67 -20.09 -1.76
C TRP A 121 1.43 -20.97 -2.74
N HIS A 122 2.61 -21.44 -2.33
CA HIS A 122 3.26 -22.58 -2.98
C HIS A 122 2.55 -23.87 -2.51
N PRO A 123 2.01 -24.69 -3.42
CA PRO A 123 1.51 -26.00 -3.03
C PRO A 123 2.67 -26.81 -2.42
N PRO A 124 2.45 -27.56 -1.33
CA PRO A 124 3.45 -28.51 -0.87
C PRO A 124 3.68 -29.53 -1.98
N THR A 125 4.89 -29.53 -2.54
CA THR A 125 5.30 -30.47 -3.57
C THR A 125 5.12 -31.90 -3.05
N GLU A 126 4.25 -32.68 -3.68
CA GLU A 126 3.91 -34.08 -3.32
C GLU A 126 5.13 -35.02 -3.25
N ALA A 127 6.31 -34.57 -3.68
CA ALA A 127 7.59 -35.28 -3.55
C ALA A 127 8.01 -35.58 -2.09
N ALA A 128 7.49 -34.85 -1.10
CA ALA A 128 7.84 -35.10 0.30
C ALA A 128 7.11 -36.31 0.91
N GLN A 129 5.95 -36.72 0.38
CA GLN A 129 5.14 -37.80 0.98
C GLN A 129 5.55 -39.21 0.51
N GLN A 130 6.19 -39.34 -0.66
CA GLN A 130 6.66 -40.65 -1.14
C GLN A 130 7.94 -41.14 -0.45
N THR A 131 8.72 -40.23 0.16
CA THR A 131 9.99 -40.59 0.81
C THR A 131 9.79 -41.22 2.20
N GLU A 132 8.66 -40.96 2.87
CA GLU A 132 8.34 -41.58 4.16
C GLU A 132 7.65 -42.96 4.02
N GLN A 133 6.87 -43.20 2.96
CA GLN A 133 6.24 -44.51 2.73
C GLN A 133 7.26 -45.59 2.35
N HIS A 134 8.28 -45.27 1.56
CA HIS A 134 9.33 -46.25 1.22
C HIS A 134 10.29 -46.57 2.38
N ARG A 135 10.36 -45.72 3.42
CA ARG A 135 11.21 -45.96 4.60
C ARG A 135 10.55 -46.90 5.62
N ALA A 136 9.23 -47.06 5.58
CA ALA A 136 8.49 -47.96 6.46
C ALA A 136 8.47 -49.43 5.98
N GLU A 137 8.59 -49.68 4.66
CA GLU A 137 8.57 -51.05 4.12
C GLU A 137 9.93 -51.77 4.15
N ALA A 138 11.03 -51.05 4.42
CA ALA A 138 12.38 -51.61 4.44
C ALA A 138 12.85 -52.10 5.82
N CYS A 139 12.08 -51.88 6.89
CA CYS A 139 12.46 -52.27 8.25
C CYS A 139 11.55 -53.38 8.80
N GLY A 140 11.96 -54.64 8.58
CA GLY A 140 11.73 -55.67 9.60
C GLY A 140 10.65 -56.71 9.33
N ARG A 141 10.64 -57.33 8.14
CA ARG A 141 10.50 -58.79 8.09
C ARG A 141 11.77 -59.38 8.71
N HIS A 142 11.71 -59.82 9.96
CA HIS A 142 12.56 -60.88 10.54
C HIS A 142 12.16 -61.08 12.00
N THR A 143 11.45 -62.18 12.29
CA THR A 143 11.75 -63.20 13.32
C THR A 143 10.55 -64.15 13.45
N GLU A 144 10.60 -65.25 12.69
CA GLU A 144 9.95 -66.53 13.02
C GLU A 144 11.01 -67.44 13.67
N SER A 145 10.56 -68.44 14.45
CA SER A 145 11.28 -69.49 15.22
C SER A 145 11.54 -69.05 16.67
N GLU A 146 11.08 -69.74 17.72
CA GLU A 146 10.80 -71.17 17.95
C GLU A 146 9.46 -71.42 18.68
#